data_AF-A0A957C205-F1
#
_entry.id   AF-A0A957C205-F1
#
_cell.length_a   1.000
_cell.length_b   1.000
_cell.length_c   1.000
_cell.angle_alpha   90.00
_cell.angle_beta   90.00
_cell.angle_gamma   90.00
#
_symmetry.space_group_name_H-M   'P 1'
#
loop_
_entity.id
_entity.type
_entity.pdbx_description
1 polymer ?
#
loop_
_entity_poly.entity_id
_entity_poly.type
_entity_poly.pdbx_seq_one_letter_code
_entity_poly.pdbx_strand_id
1 'polypeptide(L)' 'MSDERPKRMALIAANGGLDTAYPPLILASTGVAMDFEVAVFFT' A
#
# COMPACT_ATOMS: atom_id res chain seq x y z
N MET A 1 -21.77 -3.83 17.70
CA MET A 1 -21.36 -3.96 16.30
C MET A 1 -20.01 -3.28 16.18
N SER A 2 -18.95 -4.05 16.30
CA SER A 2 -17.59 -3.56 16.10
C SER A 2 -17.51 -3.01 14.68
N ASP A 3 -16.98 -1.80 14.54
CA ASP A 3 -16.84 -1.08 13.27
C ASP A 3 -16.06 -1.95 12.27
N GLU A 4 -16.76 -2.70 11.39
CA GLU A 4 -16.19 -3.58 10.34
C GLU A 4 -15.63 -2.76 9.18
N ARG A 5 -14.87 -1.70 9.47
CA ARG A 5 -14.19 -0.93 8.44
C ARG A 5 -12.87 -1.62 8.11
N PRO A 6 -12.61 -1.93 6.83
CA PRO A 6 -11.33 -2.52 6.43
C PRO A 6 -10.20 -1.59 6.84
N LYS A 7 -9.08 -2.17 7.28
CA LYS A 7 -7.87 -1.40 7.61
C LYS A 7 -7.36 -0.77 6.32
N ARG A 8 -7.01 0.51 6.34
CA ARG A 8 -6.61 1.27 5.14
C ARG A 8 -5.13 1.64 5.17
N MET A 9 -4.46 1.52 4.03
CA MET A 9 -3.06 1.91 3.86
C MET A 9 -2.89 2.71 2.57
N ALA A 10 -2.26 3.88 2.68
CA ALA A 10 -1.91 4.72 1.53
C ALA A 10 -0.39 4.80 1.39
N LEU A 11 0.11 4.59 0.17
CA LEU A 11 1.54 4.62 -0.15
C LEU A 11 1.79 5.66 -1.25
N ILE A 12 2.82 6.50 -1.07
CA ILE A 12 3.23 7.50 -2.05
C ILE A 12 4.54 7.02 -2.69
N ALA A 13 4.48 6.71 -3.99
CA ALA A 13 5.64 6.39 -4.80
C ALA A 13 6.11 7.66 -5.52
N ALA A 14 6.99 8.43 -4.86
CA ALA A 14 7.51 9.70 -5.36
C ALA A 14 8.77 9.57 -6.24
N ASN A 15 9.29 8.36 -6.42
CA ASN A 15 10.46 8.08 -7.24
C ASN A 15 10.17 6.88 -8.16
N GLY A 16 10.45 7.03 -9.46
CA GLY A 16 10.22 6.01 -10.48
C GLY A 16 11.39 5.07 -10.73
N GLY A 17 12.48 5.17 -9.96
CA GLY A 17 13.63 4.27 -10.05
C GLY A 17 13.25 2.85 -9.65
N LEU A 18 13.83 1.86 -10.34
CA LEU A 18 13.51 0.45 -10.12
C LEU A 18 13.77 0.02 -8.67
N ASP A 19 14.91 0.42 -8.10
CA ASP A 19 15.27 0.06 -6.71
C ASP A 19 14.35 0.73 -5.68
N THR A 20 13.93 1.96 -5.95
CA THR A 20 13.02 2.73 -5.08
C THR A 20 11.56 2.30 -5.23
N ALA A 21 11.20 1.58 -6.29
CA ALA A 21 9.86 1.04 -6.49
C ALA A 21 9.61 -0.23 -5.68
N TYR A 22 10.65 -1.01 -5.33
CA TYR A 22 10.45 -2.25 -4.56
C TYR A 22 9.79 -2.01 -3.19
N PRO A 23 10.24 -1.05 -2.36
CA PRO A 23 9.64 -0.85 -1.04
C PRO A 23 8.12 -0.58 -1.07
N PRO A 24 7.59 0.40 -1.84
CA PRO A 24 6.15 0.62 -1.88
C PRO A 24 5.39 -0.57 -2.48
N LEU A 25 5.96 -1.29 -3.46
CA LEU A 25 5.28 -2.44 -4.06
C LEU A 25 5.25 -3.66 -3.11
N ILE A 26 6.34 -3.95 -2.38
CA ILE A 26 6.39 -5.02 -1.37
C ILE A 26 5.38 -4.73 -0.25
N LEU A 27 5.33 -3.49 0.22
CA LEU A 27 4.37 -3.09 1.25
C LEU A 27 2.93 -3.18 0.72
N ALA A 28 2.68 -2.77 -0.52
CA ALA A 28 1.36 -2.85 -1.11
C ALA A 28 0.84 -4.29 -1.19
N SER A 29 1.66 -5.21 -1.72
CA SER A 29 1.29 -6.63 -1.78
C SER A 29 1.08 -7.24 -0.40
N THR A 30 1.91 -6.85 0.57
CA THR A 30 1.80 -7.35 1.95
C THR A 30 0.53 -6.83 2.63
N GLY A 31 0.19 -5.55 2.46
CA GLY A 31 -1.03 -4.99 3.02
C GLY A 31 -2.29 -5.65 2.46
N VAL A 32 -2.34 -5.85 1.14
CA VAL A 32 -3.46 -6.58 0.51
C VAL A 32 -3.55 -8.01 1.06
N ALA A 33 -2.42 -8.70 1.24
CA ALA A 33 -2.40 -10.05 1.83
C ALA A 33 -2.83 -10.11 3.30
N MET A 34 -2.85 -8.97 4.01
CA MET A 34 -3.29 -8.85 5.40
C MET A 34 -4.73 -8.30 5.53
N ASP A 35 -5.51 -8.30 4.44
CA ASP A 35 -6.86 -7.76 4.33
C ASP A 35 -6.95 -6.23 4.53
N PHE A 36 -5.92 -5.49 4.12
CA PHE A 36 -5.95 -4.03 4.10
C PHE A 36 -6.47 -3.55 2.73
N GLU A 37 -7.27 -2.49 2.73
CA GLU A 37 -7.56 -1.69 1.55
C GLU A 37 -6.35 -0.78 1.28
N VAL A 38 -5.59 -1.09 0.23
CA VAL A 38 -4.34 -0.40 -0.10
C VAL A 38 -4.50 0.48 -1.34
N ALA A 39 -4.05 1.72 -1.26
CA ALA A 39 -3.93 2.63 -2.40
C ALA A 39 -2.48 3.08 -2.60
N VAL A 40 -2.00 3.03 -3.84
CA VAL A 40 -0.67 3.54 -4.22
C VAL A 40 -0.86 4.76 -5.11
N PHE A 41 -0.28 5.90 -4.69
CA PHE A 41 -0.28 7.15 -5.43
C PHE A 41 1.10 7.39 -6.03
N PHE A 42 1.17 7.49 -7.36
CA PHE A 42 2.39 7.78 -8.10
C PHE A 42 2.42 9.27 -8.44
N THR A 43 3.53 9.94 -8.12
CA THR A 43 3.72 11.37 -8.34
C THR A 43 5.13 11.71 -8.78
#